data_AF-A0A938VXQ3-F1
#
_entry.id   AF-A0A938VXQ3-F1
#
_cell.length_a   1.000
_cell.length_b   1.000
_cell.length_c   1.000
_cell.angle_alpha   90.00
_cell.angle_beta   90.00
_cell.angle_gamma   90.00
#
_symmetry.space_group_name_H-M   'P 1'
#
loop_
_entity.id
_entity.type
_entity.pdbx_description
1 polymer ?
#
loop_
_entity_poly.entity_id
_entity_poly.type
_entity_poly.pdbx_seq_one_letter_code
_entity_poly.pdbx_strand_id
1 'polypeptide(L)'
;MASPFLMFIMAGGSGERFWPLSRKAKPKHLLKLVSSKTLLEETVCRLRPLAKKPSDLLVLTNHEQVPGVRKAMPRFPKSSLIPEPAKRDTAPAAALATALALRRHPDAVLALLPADAVIGKHPIFRSQLAAAARAAATSPCFVTLGIKPTYPATGFGYLHLGDKT
;
A
#
# COMPACT_ATOMS: atom_id res chain seq x y z
N MET A 1 18.66 9.53 -15.44
CA MET A 1 18.63 9.14 -14.01
C MET A 1 17.46 8.18 -13.82
N ALA A 2 17.58 7.12 -13.02
CA ALA A 2 16.47 6.19 -12.83
C ALA A 2 15.36 6.86 -11.99
N SER A 3 14.14 6.90 -12.53
CA SER A 3 12.94 7.41 -11.86
C SER A 3 12.84 6.90 -10.42
N PRO A 4 12.60 7.76 -9.42
CA PRO A 4 12.43 7.32 -8.04
C PRO A 4 11.19 6.44 -7.93
N PHE A 5 11.30 5.35 -7.15
CA PHE A 5 10.19 4.43 -6.92
C PHE A 5 9.59 4.69 -5.54
N LEU A 6 8.37 5.21 -5.50
CA LEU A 6 7.65 5.57 -4.28
C LEU A 6 6.51 4.59 -4.03
N MET A 7 6.46 4.03 -2.83
CA MET A 7 5.45 3.08 -2.40
C MET A 7 4.54 3.75 -1.37
N PHE A 8 3.27 3.88 -1.71
CA PHE A 8 2.24 4.43 -0.83
C PHE A 8 1.34 3.29 -0.33
N ILE A 9 1.37 3.06 0.98
CA ILE A 9 0.50 2.12 1.68
C ILE A 9 -0.78 2.86 2.06
N MET A 10 -1.92 2.43 1.51
CA MET A 10 -3.24 2.97 1.79
C MET A 10 -3.85 2.27 3.01
N ALA A 11 -3.92 2.98 4.13
CA ALA A 11 -4.36 2.52 5.44
C ALA A 11 -5.53 3.36 5.99
N GLY A 12 -6.51 3.70 5.15
CA GLY A 12 -7.69 4.51 5.53
C GLY A 12 -8.98 3.74 5.85
N GLY A 13 -8.97 2.40 5.74
CA GLY A 13 -10.16 1.57 5.96
C GLY A 13 -10.66 1.58 7.43
N SER A 14 -11.98 1.56 7.65
CA SER A 14 -12.59 1.46 8.99
C SER A 14 -12.63 0.03 9.54
N GLY A 15 -12.62 -0.99 8.66
CA GLY A 15 -12.51 -2.40 9.05
C GLY A 15 -13.73 -2.98 9.75
N GLU A 16 -14.94 -2.50 9.46
CA GLU A 16 -16.19 -2.85 10.17
C GLU A 16 -16.53 -4.36 10.19
N ARG A 17 -16.12 -5.12 9.16
CA ARG A 17 -16.33 -6.57 9.06
C ARG A 17 -15.61 -7.41 10.12
N PHE A 18 -14.65 -6.84 10.85
CA PHE A 18 -13.90 -7.52 11.90
C PHE A 18 -14.40 -7.14 13.32
N TRP A 19 -15.60 -6.58 13.44
CA TRP A 19 -16.20 -6.36 14.74
C TRP A 19 -16.36 -7.70 15.48
N PRO A 20 -16.06 -7.80 16.80
CA PRO A 20 -15.72 -6.72 17.73
C PRO A 20 -14.23 -6.40 17.82
N LEU A 21 -13.36 -7.08 17.07
CA LEU A 21 -11.91 -6.86 17.12
C LEU A 21 -11.51 -5.50 16.52
N SER A 22 -12.19 -5.07 15.47
CA SER A 22 -11.99 -3.75 14.88
C SER A 22 -12.84 -2.66 15.55
N ARG A 23 -12.24 -1.49 15.70
CA ARG A 23 -12.88 -0.24 16.16
C ARG A 23 -12.38 0.90 15.28
N LYS A 24 -13.04 2.07 15.29
CA LYS A 24 -12.61 3.24 14.50
C LYS A 24 -11.13 3.57 14.66
N ALA A 25 -10.64 3.59 15.91
CA ALA A 25 -9.24 3.86 16.24
C ALA A 25 -8.29 2.64 16.06
N LYS A 26 -8.82 1.42 15.90
CA LYS A 26 -8.05 0.18 15.69
C LYS A 26 -8.69 -0.65 14.57
N PRO A 27 -8.60 -0.18 13.32
CA PRO A 27 -9.14 -0.88 12.15
C PRO A 27 -8.35 -2.16 11.85
N LYS A 28 -8.85 -2.95 10.90
CA LYS A 28 -8.27 -4.24 10.47
C LYS A 28 -6.75 -4.19 10.28
N HIS A 29 -6.22 -3.16 9.61
CA HIS A 29 -4.78 -3.08 9.34
C HIS A 29 -3.92 -2.89 10.60
N LEU A 30 -4.51 -2.48 11.73
CA LEU A 30 -3.87 -2.41 13.06
C LEU A 30 -4.15 -3.63 13.94
N LEU A 31 -4.69 -4.71 13.37
CA LEU A 31 -4.90 -5.98 14.07
C LEU A 31 -3.77 -6.97 13.77
N LYS A 32 -3.43 -7.77 14.77
CA LYS A 32 -2.44 -8.86 14.72
C LYS A 32 -3.17 -10.18 14.39
N LEU A 33 -3.52 -10.38 13.12
CA LEU A 33 -4.38 -11.50 12.70
C LEU A 33 -3.62 -12.75 12.27
N VAL A 34 -2.43 -12.58 11.69
CA VAL A 34 -1.68 -13.67 11.05
C VAL A 34 -0.27 -13.84 11.61
N SER A 35 0.18 -12.91 12.45
CA SER A 35 1.50 -12.94 13.09
C SER A 35 1.47 -12.10 14.39
N SER A 36 2.62 -12.00 15.04
CA SER A 36 2.82 -11.11 16.19
C SER A 36 2.83 -9.62 15.84
N LYS A 37 2.81 -9.27 14.54
CA LYS A 37 2.75 -7.91 14.01
C LYS A 37 1.36 -7.59 13.46
N THR A 38 1.02 -6.31 13.41
CA THR A 38 -0.18 -5.86 12.70
C THR A 38 -0.05 -6.06 11.19
N LEU A 39 -1.16 -6.12 10.46
CA LEU A 39 -1.10 -6.24 8.99
C LEU A 39 -0.35 -5.08 8.32
N LEU A 40 -0.47 -3.87 8.88
CA LEU A 40 0.28 -2.70 8.42
C LEU A 40 1.79 -2.89 8.66
N GLU A 41 2.19 -3.36 9.84
CA GLU A 41 3.59 -3.69 10.14
C GLU A 41 4.14 -4.77 9.19
N GLU A 42 3.36 -5.81 8.91
CA GLU A 42 3.74 -6.85 7.93
C GLU A 42 3.93 -6.26 6.53
N THR A 43 3.03 -5.38 6.11
CA THR A 43 3.12 -4.70 4.80
C THR A 43 4.36 -3.81 4.72
N VAL A 44 4.64 -3.02 5.75
CA VAL A 44 5.86 -2.20 5.83
C VAL A 44 7.11 -3.07 5.81
N CYS A 45 7.15 -4.16 6.60
CA CYS A 45 8.30 -5.08 6.63
C CYS A 45 8.53 -5.75 5.27
N ARG A 46 7.44 -6.13 4.56
CA ARG A 46 7.49 -6.74 3.23
C ARG A 46 8.08 -5.79 2.19
N LEU A 47 7.75 -4.50 2.26
CA LEU A 47 8.16 -3.46 1.31
C LEU A 47 9.51 -2.81 1.64
N ARG A 48 9.94 -2.78 2.91
CA ARG A 48 11.17 -2.12 3.36
C ARG A 48 12.41 -2.47 2.52
N PRO A 49 12.65 -3.72 2.09
CA PRO A 49 13.81 -4.06 1.26
C PRO A 49 13.81 -3.43 -0.14
N LEU A 50 12.68 -2.91 -0.62
CA LEU A 50 12.58 -2.21 -1.92
C LEU A 50 12.86 -0.70 -1.80
N ALA A 51 12.73 -0.14 -0.60
CA ALA A 51 12.95 1.29 -0.37
C ALA A 51 14.46 1.57 -0.29
N LYS A 52 14.97 2.51 -1.10
CA LYS A 52 16.37 2.94 -1.02
C LYS A 52 16.56 3.91 0.15
N LYS A 53 15.52 4.68 0.47
CA LYS A 53 15.49 5.65 1.57
C LYS A 53 14.17 5.52 2.34
N PRO A 54 14.13 5.93 3.63
CA PRO A 54 12.88 5.94 4.40
C PRO A 54 11.76 6.81 3.80
N SER A 55 12.11 7.79 2.96
CA SER A 55 11.18 8.65 2.22
C SER A 55 10.48 7.96 1.05
N ASP A 56 10.95 6.78 0.63
CA ASP A 56 10.41 6.05 -0.53
C ASP A 56 9.20 5.19 -0.13
N LEU A 57 8.98 5.00 1.17
CA LEU A 57 7.87 4.23 1.72
C LEU A 57 7.00 5.14 2.59
N LEU A 58 5.76 5.35 2.16
CA LEU A 58 4.80 6.24 2.81
C LEU A 58 3.54 5.48 3.20
N VAL A 59 2.86 5.96 4.24
CA VAL A 59 1.57 5.44 4.70
C VAL A 59 0.56 6.57 4.68
N LEU A 60 -0.52 6.43 3.92
CA LEU A 60 -1.71 7.27 4.01
C LEU A 60 -2.67 6.64 5.01
N THR A 61 -3.19 7.41 5.96
CA THR A 61 -4.15 6.93 6.95
C THR A 61 -5.08 8.05 7.42
N ASN A 62 -6.12 7.75 8.17
CA ASN A 62 -6.98 8.80 8.74
C ASN A 62 -6.36 9.41 10.01
N HIS A 63 -6.67 10.67 10.30
CA HIS A 63 -6.24 11.36 11.54
C HIS A 63 -6.51 10.54 12.81
N GLU A 64 -7.69 9.91 12.92
CA GLU A 64 -8.09 9.08 14.07
C GLU A 64 -7.19 7.85 14.29
N GLN A 65 -6.54 7.37 13.23
CA GLN A 65 -5.76 6.13 13.22
C GLN A 65 -4.27 6.40 13.45
N VAL A 66 -3.81 7.65 13.33
CA VAL A 66 -2.43 8.06 13.56
C VAL A 66 -1.87 7.57 14.90
N PRO A 67 -2.55 7.72 16.05
CA PRO A 67 -2.04 7.22 17.32
C PRO A 67 -1.81 5.69 17.30
N GLY A 68 -2.73 4.95 16.68
CA GLY A 68 -2.63 3.50 16.54
C GLY A 68 -1.46 3.08 15.64
N VAL A 69 -1.26 3.78 14.51
CA VAL A 69 -0.12 3.56 13.62
C VAL A 69 1.20 3.86 14.32
N ARG A 70 1.29 4.96 15.09
CA ARG A 70 2.49 5.32 15.86
C ARG A 70 2.79 4.30 16.96
N LYS A 71 1.77 3.76 17.61
CA LYS A 71 1.93 2.69 18.60
C LYS A 71 2.45 1.40 17.97
N ALA A 72 1.92 1.03 16.79
CA ALA A 72 2.35 -0.17 16.07
C ALA A 72 3.77 -0.02 15.48
N MET A 73 4.13 1.17 14.99
CA MET A 73 5.41 1.42 14.32
C MET A 73 6.10 2.69 14.86
N PRO A 74 6.62 2.67 16.11
CA PRO A 74 7.15 3.86 16.76
C PRO A 74 8.39 4.45 16.06
N ARG A 75 9.14 3.62 15.33
CA ARG A 75 10.32 4.02 14.56
C ARG A 75 10.01 4.41 13.10
N PHE A 76 8.75 4.35 12.67
CA PHE A 76 8.39 4.75 11.31
C PHE A 76 8.49 6.28 11.16
N PRO A 77 9.15 6.80 10.11
CA PRO A 77 9.43 8.23 9.98
C PRO A 77 8.18 9.09 10.10
N LYS A 78 8.28 10.22 10.81
CA LYS A 78 7.13 11.11 10.98
C LYS A 78 6.65 11.69 9.66
N SER A 79 7.59 12.09 8.82
CA SER A 79 7.39 12.66 7.48
C SER A 79 6.81 11.68 6.45
N SER A 80 6.84 10.37 6.73
CA SER A 80 6.33 9.33 5.84
C SER A 80 4.93 8.83 6.23
N LEU A 81 4.37 9.31 7.35
CA LEU A 81 2.99 9.03 7.73
C LEU A 81 2.13 10.25 7.41
N ILE A 82 1.24 10.09 6.44
CA ILE A 82 0.40 11.15 5.90
C ILE A 82 -1.04 10.95 6.41
N PRO A 83 -1.52 11.78 7.34
CA PRO A 83 -2.92 11.79 7.68
C PRO A 83 -3.73 12.43 6.53
N GLU A 84 -4.70 11.69 6.00
CA GLU A 84 -5.64 12.15 4.99
C GLU A 84 -6.62 13.14 5.63
N PRO A 85 -6.95 14.26 4.94
CA PRO A 85 -7.83 15.28 5.49
C PRO A 85 -9.27 14.78 5.71
N ALA A 86 -9.70 13.79 4.93
CA ALA A 86 -10.99 13.13 5.09
C ALA A 86 -10.94 11.71 4.49
N LYS A 87 -11.71 10.78 5.08
CA LYS A 87 -11.90 9.44 4.52
C LYS A 87 -12.76 9.53 3.26
N ARG A 88 -12.17 9.34 2.08
CA ARG A 88 -12.85 9.49 0.78
C ARG A 88 -12.65 8.32 -0.18
N ASP A 89 -12.42 7.11 0.35
CA ASP A 89 -12.13 5.90 -0.43
C ASP A 89 -10.78 5.97 -1.17
N THR A 90 -10.52 5.01 -2.06
CA THR A 90 -9.23 4.71 -2.66
C THR A 90 -8.82 5.68 -3.76
N ALA A 91 -9.75 6.15 -4.60
CA ALA A 91 -9.39 7.07 -5.69
C ALA A 91 -8.85 8.43 -5.18
N PRO A 92 -9.45 9.09 -4.18
CA PRO A 92 -8.88 10.30 -3.59
C PRO A 92 -7.55 10.07 -2.84
N ALA A 93 -7.38 8.92 -2.19
CA ALA A 93 -6.11 8.54 -1.59
C ALA A 93 -5.01 8.39 -2.66
N ALA A 94 -5.33 7.76 -3.80
CA ALA A 94 -4.45 7.64 -4.95
C ALA A 94 -4.08 9.00 -5.55
N ALA A 95 -5.06 9.90 -5.68
CA ALA A 95 -4.84 11.27 -6.17
C ALA A 95 -3.92 12.07 -5.22
N LEU A 96 -4.13 11.96 -3.90
CA LEU A 96 -3.27 12.59 -2.90
C LEU A 96 -1.83 12.05 -2.97
N ALA A 97 -1.66 10.72 -3.02
CA ALA A 97 -0.36 10.09 -3.18
C ALA A 97 0.36 10.59 -4.45
N THR A 98 -0.36 10.67 -5.56
CA THR A 98 0.14 11.17 -6.85
C THR A 98 0.57 12.63 -6.76
N ALA A 99 -0.26 13.51 -6.20
CA ALA A 99 0.08 14.93 -6.01
C ALA A 99 1.32 15.13 -5.11
N LEU A 100 1.43 14.34 -4.02
CA LEU A 100 2.58 14.39 -3.12
C LEU A 100 3.87 13.95 -3.79
N ALA A 101 3.80 12.91 -4.64
CA ALA A 101 4.93 12.44 -5.44
C ALA A 101 5.35 13.49 -6.47
N LEU A 102 4.42 13.97 -7.30
CA LEU A 102 4.66 14.94 -8.37
C LEU A 102 5.34 16.22 -7.84
N ARG A 103 4.96 16.68 -6.65
CA ARG A 103 5.56 17.87 -6.03
C ARG A 103 7.06 17.72 -5.73
N ARG A 104 7.55 16.49 -5.53
CA ARG A 104 8.95 16.21 -5.19
C ARG A 104 9.74 15.62 -6.36
N HIS A 105 9.07 14.78 -7.15
CA HIS A 105 9.65 13.94 -8.17
C HIS A 105 8.64 13.80 -9.33
N PRO A 106 8.68 14.70 -10.33
CA PRO A 106 7.75 14.68 -11.46
C PRO A 106 7.79 13.40 -12.29
N ASP A 107 8.90 12.67 -12.24
CA ASP A 107 9.19 11.44 -12.97
C ASP A 107 9.06 10.17 -12.11
N ALA A 108 8.51 10.28 -10.89
CA ALA A 108 8.40 9.14 -9.98
C ALA A 108 7.47 8.05 -10.51
N VAL A 109 7.87 6.79 -10.28
CA VAL A 109 6.97 5.64 -10.39
C VAL A 109 6.31 5.40 -9.04
N LEU A 110 4.99 5.26 -9.04
CA LEU A 110 4.21 5.04 -7.83
C LEU A 110 3.68 3.62 -7.76
N ALA A 111 3.79 2.99 -6.59
CA ALA A 111 3.02 1.81 -6.24
C ALA A 111 2.00 2.16 -5.15
N LEU A 112 0.73 1.92 -5.42
CA LEU A 112 -0.39 2.07 -4.48
C LEU A 112 -0.75 0.69 -3.94
N LEU A 113 -0.59 0.49 -2.63
CA LEU A 113 -0.68 -0.83 -2.00
C LEU A 113 -1.66 -0.80 -0.81
N PRO A 114 -2.58 -1.77 -0.67
CA PRO A 114 -3.42 -1.85 0.52
C PRO A 114 -2.61 -2.26 1.75
N ALA A 115 -2.96 -1.71 2.92
CA ALA A 115 -2.29 -2.00 4.20
C ALA A 115 -2.65 -3.37 4.82
N ASP A 116 -3.67 -4.05 4.30
CA ASP A 116 -4.33 -5.18 4.97
C ASP A 116 -4.30 -6.49 4.16
N ALA A 117 -3.41 -6.57 3.17
CA ALA A 117 -3.17 -7.78 2.37
C ALA A 117 -2.18 -8.74 3.05
N VAL A 118 -2.59 -10.00 3.15
CA VAL A 118 -1.74 -11.11 3.61
C VAL A 118 -1.07 -11.74 2.39
N ILE A 119 0.26 -11.66 2.32
CA ILE A 119 1.05 -12.19 1.20
C ILE A 119 2.21 -12.98 1.79
N GLY A 120 2.28 -14.29 1.57
CA GLY A 120 3.30 -15.14 2.20
C GLY A 120 4.66 -15.16 1.49
N LYS A 121 4.67 -15.24 0.14
CA LYS A 121 5.91 -15.36 -0.65
C LYS A 121 6.57 -13.99 -0.87
N HIS A 122 7.12 -13.40 0.20
CA HIS A 122 7.68 -12.04 0.19
C HIS A 122 8.74 -11.79 -0.90
N PRO A 123 9.72 -12.67 -1.17
CA PRO A 123 10.71 -12.43 -2.22
C PRO A 123 10.10 -12.38 -3.62
N ILE A 124 9.13 -13.25 -3.90
CA ILE A 124 8.41 -13.29 -5.19
C ILE A 124 7.61 -12.00 -5.37
N PHE A 125 6.84 -11.61 -4.35
CA PHE A 125 6.07 -10.37 -4.38
C PHE A 125 6.96 -9.14 -4.66
N ARG A 126 8.11 -9.04 -3.97
CA ARG A 126 9.06 -7.94 -4.19
C ARG A 126 9.63 -7.94 -5.60
N SER A 127 9.98 -9.12 -6.13
CA SER A 127 10.48 -9.26 -7.50
C SER A 127 9.45 -8.79 -8.53
N GLN A 128 8.18 -9.21 -8.37
CA GLN A 128 7.08 -8.81 -9.23
C GLN A 128 6.78 -7.31 -9.13
N LEU A 129 6.76 -6.75 -7.92
CA LEU A 129 6.54 -5.32 -7.72
C LEU A 129 7.68 -4.48 -8.33
N ALA A 130 8.94 -4.93 -8.21
CA ALA A 130 10.07 -4.27 -8.85
C ALA A 130 10.02 -4.38 -10.40
N ALA A 131 9.54 -5.51 -10.94
CA ALA A 131 9.32 -5.67 -12.38
C ALA A 131 8.21 -4.73 -12.89
N ALA A 132 7.10 -4.64 -12.16
CA ALA A 132 6.02 -3.72 -12.45
C ALA A 132 6.50 -2.25 -12.45
N ALA A 133 7.31 -1.88 -11.45
CA ALA A 133 7.88 -0.55 -11.38
C ALA A 133 8.80 -0.23 -12.57
N ARG A 134 9.60 -1.21 -13.03
CA ARG A 134 10.44 -1.04 -14.24
C ARG A 134 9.59 -0.86 -15.50
N ALA A 135 8.54 -1.66 -15.68
CA ALA A 135 7.66 -1.54 -16.84
C ALA A 135 6.97 -0.17 -16.91
N ALA A 136 6.47 0.32 -15.76
CA ALA A 136 5.88 1.67 -15.66
C ALA A 136 6.91 2.80 -15.84
N ALA A 137 8.20 2.56 -15.57
CA ALA A 137 9.26 3.53 -15.81
C ALA A 137 9.64 3.66 -17.30
N THR A 138 9.50 2.57 -18.06
CA THR A 138 9.91 2.54 -19.48
C THR A 138 8.77 2.90 -20.45
N SER A 139 7.53 2.76 -20.01
CA SER A 139 6.34 3.00 -20.85
C SER A 139 5.24 3.71 -20.05
N PRO A 140 4.50 4.65 -20.65
CA PRO A 140 3.39 5.32 -19.99
C PRO A 140 2.22 4.36 -19.81
N CYS A 141 2.20 3.61 -18.70
CA CYS A 141 1.17 2.61 -18.42
C CYS A 141 0.82 2.50 -16.93
N PHE A 142 -0.36 1.95 -16.66
CA PHE A 142 -0.72 1.44 -15.34
C PHE A 142 -0.43 -0.05 -15.29
N VAL A 143 0.27 -0.51 -14.25
CA VAL A 143 0.55 -1.93 -14.03
C VAL A 143 -0.27 -2.43 -12.85
N THR A 144 -0.95 -3.56 -13.04
CA THR A 144 -1.71 -4.25 -12.01
C THR A 144 -1.07 -5.61 -11.69
N LEU A 145 -1.22 -6.07 -10.45
CA LEU A 145 -0.77 -7.41 -10.04
C LEU A 145 -1.97 -8.36 -10.03
N GLY A 146 -2.06 -9.21 -11.04
CA GLY A 146 -3.11 -10.23 -11.15
C GLY A 146 -2.82 -11.47 -10.28
N ILE A 147 -3.88 -12.06 -9.74
CA ILE A 147 -3.84 -13.36 -9.05
C ILE A 147 -4.75 -14.32 -9.81
N LYS A 148 -4.27 -15.55 -10.07
CA LYS A 148 -5.11 -16.58 -10.70
C LYS A 148 -6.27 -16.94 -9.76
N PRO A 149 -7.54 -16.75 -10.16
CA PRO A 149 -8.67 -17.09 -9.32
C PRO A 149 -8.73 -18.60 -9.08
N THR A 150 -9.11 -19.00 -7.86
CA THR A 150 -9.39 -20.41 -7.50
C THR A 150 -10.88 -20.69 -7.32
N TYR A 151 -11.72 -19.64 -7.28
CA TYR A 151 -13.17 -19.71 -7.20
C TYR A 151 -13.79 -18.39 -7.71
N PRO A 152 -15.08 -18.35 -8.08
CA PRO A 152 -15.74 -17.16 -8.62
C PRO A 152 -16.14 -16.16 -7.51
N ALA A 153 -15.15 -15.52 -6.89
CA ALA A 153 -15.39 -14.49 -5.87
C ALA A 153 -16.06 -13.25 -6.49
N THR A 154 -17.24 -12.86 -6.00
CA THR A 154 -17.98 -11.67 -6.49
C THR A 154 -17.48 -10.36 -5.89
N GLY A 155 -16.70 -10.41 -4.80
CA GLY A 155 -16.14 -9.23 -4.14
C GLY A 155 -14.82 -8.73 -4.73
N PHE A 156 -14.32 -9.33 -5.80
CA PHE A 156 -13.08 -8.95 -6.47
C PHE A 156 -13.34 -8.39 -7.88
N GLY A 157 -12.49 -7.47 -8.31
CA GLY A 157 -12.38 -7.11 -9.73
C GLY A 157 -11.63 -8.19 -10.51
N TYR A 158 -12.03 -8.40 -11.76
CA TYR A 158 -11.39 -9.34 -12.68
C TYR A 158 -10.66 -8.59 -13.79
N LEU A 159 -9.52 -9.13 -14.22
CA LEU A 159 -8.70 -8.59 -15.30
C LEU A 159 -8.84 -9.51 -16.51
N HIS A 160 -9.26 -8.95 -17.65
CA HIS A 160 -9.12 -9.62 -18.93
C HIS A 160 -7.69 -9.39 -19.43
N LEU A 161 -6.93 -10.47 -19.60
CA LEU A 161 -5.57 -10.39 -20.11
C LEU A 161 -5.62 -10.23 -21.64
N GLY A 162 -4.93 -9.20 -22.14
CA GLY A 162 -4.67 -9.05 -23.57
C GLY A 162 -3.62 -10.04 -24.06
N ASP A 163 -3.24 -9.90 -25.32
CA ASP A 163 -2.20 -10.74 -25.93
C ASP A 163 -0.85 -10.57 -25.21
N LYS A 164 -0.06 -11.64 -25.20
CA LYS A 164 1.29 -11.61 -24.62
C LYS A 164 2.17 -10.68 -25.44
N THR A 165 2.58 -9.57 -24.84
CA THR A 165 3.61 -8.65 -25.33
C THR A 165 5.00 -9.09 -24.91
#